data_AF-A0A1Y2ZX22-F1
#
_entry.id   AF-A0A1Y2ZX22-F1
#
_cell.length_a   1.000
_cell.length_b   1.000
_cell.length_c   1.000
_cell.angle_alpha   90.00
_cell.angle_beta   90.00
_cell.angle_gamma   90.00
#
_symmetry.space_group_name_H-M   'P 1'
#
loop_
_entity.id
_entity.type
_entity.pdbx_description
1 polymer ?
#
loop_
_entity_poly.entity_id
_entity_poly.type
_entity_poly.pdbx_seq_one_letter_code
_entity_poly.pdbx_strand_id
1 'polypeptide(L)'
;MAQEEQRHIAEGLTKEELELFDLLYKEKLTADERIAVKNAAKALLWKLRKLSAEKPFWYKDTQEQAQVKGLIMNTLDEDLPDSYDKPIFNKKCDDAYNLVYERTLSSGNAFYH
;
A
#
# COMPACT_ATOMS: atom_id res chain seq x y z
N MET A 1 4.30 -22.50 -0.79
CA MET A 1 4.52 -21.85 0.52
C MET A 1 5.97 -21.40 0.72
N ALA A 2 7.00 -22.18 0.35
CA ALA A 2 8.40 -21.80 0.56
C ALA A 2 8.91 -20.56 -0.23
N GLN A 3 8.37 -20.29 -1.41
CA GLN A 3 8.90 -19.24 -2.29
C GLN A 3 8.51 -17.81 -1.83
N GLU A 4 7.26 -17.60 -1.42
CA GLU A 4 6.79 -16.35 -0.80
C GLU A 4 7.49 -16.07 0.55
N GLU A 5 7.74 -17.14 1.32
CA GLU A 5 8.43 -17.03 2.61
C GLU A 5 9.92 -16.72 2.48
N GLN A 6 10.54 -17.00 1.33
CA GLN A 6 11.93 -16.61 1.05
C GLN A 6 12.04 -15.22 0.41
N ARG A 7 11.02 -14.79 -0.36
CA ARG A 7 11.00 -13.50 -1.05
C ARG A 7 11.00 -12.32 -0.07
N HIS A 8 10.15 -12.33 0.96
CA HIS A 8 10.07 -11.19 1.89
C HIS A 8 11.40 -10.97 2.66
N ILE A 9 12.13 -12.06 2.98
CA ILE A 9 13.46 -12.02 3.60
C ILE A 9 14.50 -11.45 2.63
N ALA A 10 14.48 -11.89 1.36
CA ALA A 10 15.40 -11.40 0.32
C ALA A 10 15.16 -9.94 -0.06
N GLU A 11 13.90 -9.49 -0.03
CA GLU A 11 13.51 -8.13 -0.38
C GLU A 11 13.62 -7.15 0.80
N GLY A 12 13.73 -7.65 2.04
CA GLY A 12 13.78 -6.85 3.27
C GLY A 12 12.44 -6.18 3.57
N LEU A 13 11.33 -6.89 3.32
CA LEU A 13 9.95 -6.44 3.47
C LEU A 13 9.21 -7.36 4.45
N THR A 14 8.25 -6.85 5.22
CA THR A 14 7.26 -7.72 5.89
C THR A 14 6.30 -8.34 4.86
N LYS A 15 5.47 -9.31 5.27
CA LYS A 15 4.48 -9.91 4.37
C LYS A 15 3.51 -8.88 3.80
N GLU A 16 3.06 -7.93 4.63
CA GLU A 16 2.15 -6.86 4.19
C GLU A 16 2.85 -5.83 3.31
N GLU A 17 4.12 -5.52 3.60
CA GLU A 17 4.92 -4.64 2.75
C GLU A 17 5.20 -5.28 1.39
N LEU A 18 5.46 -6.59 1.35
CA LEU A 18 5.67 -7.35 0.11
C LEU A 18 4.42 -7.36 -0.75
N GLU A 19 3.24 -7.51 -0.14
CA GLU A 19 1.98 -7.50 -0.88
C GLU A 19 1.64 -6.12 -1.45
N LEU A 20 1.88 -5.05 -0.68
CA LEU A 20 1.76 -3.69 -1.22
C LEU A 20 2.80 -3.44 -2.33
N PHE A 21 4.02 -3.93 -2.15
CA PHE A 21 5.05 -3.85 -3.19
C PHE A 21 4.61 -4.59 -4.46
N ASP A 22 4.12 -5.82 -4.36
CA ASP A 22 3.65 -6.61 -5.49
C ASP A 22 2.41 -5.97 -6.15
N LEU A 23 1.52 -5.35 -5.37
CA LEU A 23 0.39 -4.57 -5.89
C LEU A 23 0.85 -3.34 -6.65
N LEU A 24 1.85 -2.62 -6.15
CA LEU A 24 2.39 -1.42 -6.80
C LEU A 24 3.32 -1.76 -7.97
N TYR A 25 3.85 -2.97 -8.03
CA TYR A 25 4.79 -3.40 -9.07
C TYR A 25 4.20 -3.21 -10.47
N LYS A 26 5.08 -2.82 -11.40
CA LYS A 26 4.81 -2.80 -12.83
C LYS A 26 5.94 -3.50 -13.58
N GLU A 27 5.67 -3.91 -14.81
CA GLU A 27 6.69 -4.53 -15.65
C GLU A 27 7.82 -3.54 -15.98
N LYS A 28 9.04 -4.06 -16.16
CA LYS A 28 10.23 -3.32 -16.61
C LYS A 28 10.67 -2.16 -15.71
N LEU A 29 10.56 -2.33 -14.40
CA LEU A 29 11.20 -1.40 -13.45
C LEU A 29 12.72 -1.49 -13.53
N THR A 30 13.39 -0.34 -13.56
CA THR A 30 14.83 -0.26 -13.31
C THR A 30 15.14 -0.59 -11.85
N ALA A 31 16.43 -0.78 -11.52
CA ALA A 31 16.83 -1.05 -10.13
C ALA A 31 16.43 0.10 -9.19
N ASP A 32 16.59 1.34 -9.62
CA ASP A 32 16.26 2.54 -8.83
C ASP A 32 14.75 2.69 -8.66
N GLU A 33 13.98 2.48 -9.73
CA GLU A 33 12.52 2.50 -9.65
C GLU A 33 11.99 1.39 -8.75
N ARG A 34 12.61 0.20 -8.77
CA ARG A 34 12.24 -0.88 -7.86
C ARG A 34 12.46 -0.50 -6.40
N ILE A 35 13.54 0.22 -6.10
CA ILE A 35 13.80 0.75 -4.74
C ILE A 35 12.74 1.80 -4.37
N ALA A 36 12.40 2.71 -5.29
CA ALA A 36 11.35 3.71 -5.08
C ALA A 36 10.00 3.04 -4.75
N VAL A 37 9.59 2.03 -5.53
CA VAL A 37 8.35 1.28 -5.31
C VAL A 37 8.34 0.54 -3.96
N LYS A 38 9.49 0.00 -3.53
CA LYS A 38 9.61 -0.58 -2.17
C LYS A 38 9.42 0.47 -1.08
N ASN A 39 10.04 1.63 -1.24
CA ASN A 39 9.93 2.72 -0.27
C ASN A 39 8.48 3.23 -0.20
N ALA A 40 7.82 3.38 -1.34
CA ALA A 40 6.40 3.71 -1.43
C ALA A 40 5.53 2.70 -0.66
N ALA A 41 5.75 1.40 -0.84
CA ALA A 41 5.02 0.36 -0.13
C ALA A 41 5.21 0.44 1.40
N LYS A 42 6.45 0.64 1.86
CA LYS A 42 6.78 0.79 3.29
C LYS A 42 6.15 2.04 3.90
N ALA A 43 6.32 3.18 3.25
CA ALA A 43 5.80 4.47 3.69
C ALA A 43 4.26 4.44 3.74
N LEU A 44 3.63 3.92 2.69
CA LEU A 44 2.19 3.79 2.62
C LEU A 44 1.65 2.90 3.74
N LEU A 45 2.24 1.72 3.94
CA LEU A 45 1.81 0.83 5.01
C LEU A 45 1.91 1.54 6.37
N TRP A 46 3.06 2.14 6.68
CA TRP A 46 3.26 2.84 7.94
C TRP A 46 2.22 3.94 8.18
N LYS A 47 1.96 4.79 7.18
CA LYS A 47 0.97 5.88 7.26
C LYS A 47 -0.45 5.31 7.47
N LEU A 48 -0.81 4.23 6.78
CA LEU A 48 -2.11 3.55 6.94
C LEU A 48 -2.27 2.88 8.31
N ARG A 49 -1.21 2.27 8.86
CA ARG A 49 -1.23 1.70 10.22
C ARG A 49 -1.52 2.78 11.26
N LYS A 50 -0.83 3.92 11.14
CA LYS A 50 -1.03 5.07 12.03
C LYS A 50 -2.46 5.61 11.92
N LEU A 51 -2.96 5.85 10.71
CA LEU A 51 -4.31 6.33 10.50
C LEU A 51 -5.36 5.36 11.05
N SER A 52 -5.19 4.06 10.83
CA SER A 52 -6.15 3.05 11.32
C SER A 52 -6.17 2.97 12.85
N ALA A 53 -5.04 3.20 13.51
CA ALA A 53 -4.99 3.28 14.98
C ALA A 53 -5.67 4.55 15.51
N GLU A 54 -5.54 5.69 14.81
CA GLU A 54 -6.18 6.95 15.18
C GLU A 54 -7.68 6.97 14.87
N LYS A 55 -8.10 6.30 13.78
CA LYS A 55 -9.46 6.29 13.24
C LYS A 55 -9.93 4.86 12.93
N PRO A 56 -10.19 4.02 13.94
CA PRO A 56 -10.52 2.60 13.72
C PRO A 56 -11.81 2.36 12.94
N PHE A 57 -12.69 3.36 12.83
CA PHE A 57 -13.96 3.26 12.08
C PHE A 57 -13.97 4.07 10.78
N TRP A 58 -12.80 4.44 10.24
CA TRP A 58 -12.68 5.25 9.02
C TRP A 58 -13.49 4.70 7.84
N TYR A 59 -13.65 3.38 7.77
CA TYR A 59 -14.40 2.70 6.72
C TYR A 59 -15.92 2.93 6.80
N LYS A 60 -16.47 3.45 7.91
CA LYS A 60 -17.90 3.73 8.08
C LYS A 60 -18.30 5.15 7.68
N ASP A 61 -17.35 6.07 7.60
CA ASP A 61 -17.59 7.48 7.33
C ASP A 61 -17.00 7.88 5.97
N THR A 62 -17.80 8.52 5.12
CA THR A 62 -17.39 8.86 3.75
C THR A 62 -16.31 9.94 3.70
N GLN A 63 -16.25 10.85 4.68
CA GLN A 63 -15.18 11.85 4.76
C GLN A 63 -13.87 11.20 5.22
N GLU A 64 -13.92 10.28 6.17
CA GLU A 64 -12.72 9.54 6.60
C GLU A 64 -12.20 8.62 5.49
N GLN A 65 -13.08 7.94 4.75
CA GLN A 65 -12.69 7.20 3.54
C GLN A 65 -12.00 8.10 2.50
N ALA A 66 -12.50 9.32 2.29
CA ALA A 66 -11.86 10.27 1.37
C ALA A 66 -10.47 10.71 1.87
N GLN A 67 -10.29 10.87 3.19
CA GLN A 67 -8.98 11.13 3.78
C GLN A 67 -8.01 9.98 3.56
N VAL A 68 -8.47 8.73 3.70
CA VAL A 68 -7.64 7.55 3.41
C VAL A 68 -7.22 7.51 1.93
N LYS A 69 -8.16 7.75 1.01
CA LYS A 69 -7.84 7.86 -0.42
C LYS A 69 -6.82 8.96 -0.71
N GLY A 70 -7.00 10.14 -0.12
CA GLY A 70 -6.06 11.25 -0.26
C GLY A 70 -4.67 10.92 0.29
N LEU A 71 -4.60 10.23 1.44
CA LEU A 71 -3.33 9.78 2.01
C LEU A 71 -2.61 8.77 1.11
N ILE A 72 -3.35 7.83 0.51
CA ILE A 72 -2.81 6.87 -0.46
C ILE A 72 -2.26 7.61 -1.67
N MET A 73 -3.08 8.48 -2.28
CA MET A 73 -2.69 9.25 -3.46
C MET A 73 -1.44 10.09 -3.19
N ASN A 74 -1.44 10.89 -2.13
CA ASN A 74 -0.30 11.76 -1.82
C ASN A 74 0.98 10.96 -1.54
N THR A 75 0.87 9.83 -0.84
CA THR A 75 2.05 9.00 -0.54
C THR A 75 2.61 8.34 -1.79
N LEU A 76 1.74 7.82 -2.66
CA LEU A 76 2.18 7.21 -3.90
C LEU A 76 2.73 8.26 -4.87
N ASP A 77 2.18 9.49 -4.89
CA ASP A 77 2.68 10.58 -5.74
C ASP A 77 4.07 11.05 -5.28
N GLU A 78 4.33 11.05 -3.96
CA GLU A 78 5.63 11.37 -3.37
C GLU A 78 6.70 10.33 -3.70
N ASP A 79 6.36 9.05 -3.65
CA ASP A 79 7.35 7.95 -3.62
C ASP A 79 7.42 7.11 -4.92
N LEU A 80 6.37 7.10 -5.75
CA LEU A 80 6.40 6.35 -7.02
C LEU A 80 7.19 7.14 -8.09
N PRO A 81 7.94 6.43 -8.95
CA PRO A 81 8.71 7.09 -10.00
C PRO A 81 7.81 7.64 -11.11
N ASP A 82 8.26 8.70 -11.79
CA ASP A 82 7.56 9.38 -12.91
C ASP A 82 7.11 8.45 -14.05
N SER A 83 7.68 7.25 -14.12
CA SER A 83 7.29 6.24 -15.10
C SER A 83 5.93 5.59 -14.80
N TYR A 84 5.29 5.93 -13.68
CA TYR A 84 3.89 5.66 -13.39
C TYR A 84 3.03 6.78 -13.96
N ASP A 85 2.66 6.64 -15.23
CA ASP A 85 1.77 7.59 -15.87
C ASP A 85 0.41 7.68 -15.15
N LYS A 86 -0.34 8.75 -15.42
CA LYS A 86 -1.61 9.02 -14.73
C LYS A 86 -2.59 7.84 -14.74
N PRO A 87 -2.78 7.09 -15.85
CA PRO A 87 -3.60 5.88 -15.84
C PRO A 87 -3.10 4.79 -14.89
N ILE A 88 -1.80 4.46 -14.92
CA ILE A 88 -1.21 3.44 -14.04
C ILE A 88 -1.30 3.91 -12.60
N PHE A 89 -0.93 5.15 -12.32
CA PHE A 89 -0.96 5.76 -11.00
C PHE A 89 -2.34 5.69 -10.35
N ASN A 90 -3.38 6.14 -11.05
CA ASN A 90 -4.75 6.10 -10.54
C ASN A 90 -5.19 4.67 -10.23
N LYS A 91 -4.88 3.72 -11.13
CA LYS A 91 -5.19 2.32 -10.92
C LYS A 91 -4.49 1.78 -9.67
N LYS A 92 -3.21 2.10 -9.46
CA LYS A 92 -2.46 1.66 -8.26
C LYS A 92 -3.03 2.26 -6.98
N CYS A 93 -3.48 3.52 -7.01
CA CYS A 93 -4.17 4.15 -5.88
C CYS A 93 -5.48 3.44 -5.55
N ASP A 94 -6.30 3.14 -6.57
CA ASP A 94 -7.57 2.45 -6.40
C ASP A 94 -7.37 1.01 -5.88
N ASP A 95 -6.42 0.27 -6.48
CA ASP A 95 -6.07 -1.10 -6.06
C ASP A 95 -5.59 -1.11 -4.60
N ALA A 96 -4.73 -0.16 -4.21
CA ALA A 96 -4.23 -0.03 -2.84
C ALA A 96 -5.36 0.31 -1.85
N TYR A 97 -6.27 1.22 -2.22
CA TYR A 97 -7.44 1.55 -1.41
C TYR A 97 -8.33 0.33 -1.21
N ASN A 98 -8.64 -0.40 -2.30
CA ASN A 98 -9.49 -1.59 -2.24
C ASN A 98 -8.88 -2.65 -1.34
N LEU A 99 -7.57 -2.92 -1.47
CA LEU A 99 -6.86 -3.87 -0.61
C LEU A 99 -7.03 -3.52 0.87
N VAL A 100 -6.83 -2.25 1.24
CA VAL A 100 -6.90 -1.79 2.63
C VAL A 100 -8.34 -1.81 3.15
N TYR A 101 -9.30 -1.44 2.32
CA TYR A 101 -10.72 -1.46 2.64
C TYR A 101 -11.21 -2.90 2.85
N GLU A 102 -10.92 -3.82 1.93
CA GLU A 102 -11.28 -5.24 2.04
C GLU A 102 -10.66 -5.89 3.27
N ARG A 103 -9.39 -5.56 3.56
CA ARG A 103 -8.72 -5.99 4.79
C ARG A 103 -9.50 -5.53 6.01
N THR A 104 -9.78 -4.24 6.11
CA THR A 104 -10.49 -3.64 7.25
C THR A 104 -11.86 -4.29 7.49
N LEU A 105 -12.54 -4.75 6.44
CA LEU A 105 -13.82 -5.47 6.55
C LEU A 105 -13.66 -6.98 6.85
N SER A 106 -12.66 -7.64 6.26
CA SER A 106 -12.45 -9.09 6.35
C SER A 106 -11.91 -9.51 7.72
N SER A 107 -11.07 -8.69 8.33
CA SER A 107 -10.70 -8.85 9.73
C SER A 107 -11.78 -8.18 10.57
N GLY A 108 -12.77 -8.94 11.04
CA GLY A 108 -13.71 -8.45 12.06
C GLY A 108 -12.94 -7.87 13.25
N ASN A 109 -12.72 -6.55 13.24
CA ASN A 109 -12.12 -5.76 14.31
C ASN A 109 -10.75 -6.23 14.86
N ALA A 110 -9.87 -6.78 14.02
CA ALA A 110 -8.52 -7.16 14.45
C ALA A 110 -7.47 -6.74 13.40
N PHE A 111 -7.02 -5.48 13.50
CA PHE A 111 -5.77 -5.04 12.89
C PHE A 111 -4.89 -4.41 13.98
N TYR A 112 -3.69 -4.98 14.13
CA TYR A 112 -2.63 -4.68 15.11
C TYR A 112 -2.71 -5.39 16.46
N HIS A 113 -2.51 -6.71 16.41
CA HIS A 113 -1.61 -7.38 17.36
C HIS A 113 -0.35 -7.81 16.63
#